data_AF-A0A535P0G4-F1
#
_entry.id   AF-A0A535P0G4-F1
#
_cell.length_a   1.000
_cell.length_b   1.000
_cell.length_c   1.000
_cell.angle_alpha   90.00
_cell.angle_beta   90.00
_cell.angle_gamma   90.00
#
_symmetry.space_group_name_H-M   'P 1'
#
loop_
_entity.id
_entity.type
_entity.pdbx_description
1 polymer ?
#
loop_
_entity_poly.entity_id
_entity_poly.type
_entity_poly.pdbx_seq_one_letter_code
_entity_poly.pdbx_strand_id
1 'polypeptide(L)'
;MMSRQYRLIQLSLAGAILLCLLVGVYLLAGKRFSKPDPPATIIKHSVDKPSDEALKYWTADKMRKAKPADLPHVGTRDQGKQQPRRPSD
;
A
#
# COMPACT_ATOMS: atom_id res chain seq x y z
N MET A 1 -45.79 44.95 1.26
CA MET A 1 -45.55 43.65 0.59
C MET A 1 -44.07 43.33 0.31
N MET A 2 -43.09 44.24 0.52
CA MET A 2 -41.66 43.95 0.26
C MET A 2 -40.91 43.17 1.35
N SER A 3 -41.42 43.11 2.59
CA SER A 3 -40.66 42.50 3.71
C SER A 3 -40.50 40.98 3.62
N ARG A 4 -41.41 40.29 2.92
CA ARG A 4 -41.44 38.81 2.84
C ARG A 4 -40.36 38.26 1.90
N GLN A 5 -40.09 38.94 0.80
CA GLN A 5 -39.01 38.59 -0.14
C GLN A 5 -37.63 38.84 0.47
N TYR A 6 -37.45 39.93 1.21
CA TYR A 6 -36.19 40.23 1.90
C TYR A 6 -35.81 39.16 2.93
N ARG A 7 -36.81 38.65 3.67
CA ARG A 7 -36.64 37.56 4.65
C ARG A 7 -36.23 36.24 4.01
N LEU A 8 -36.80 35.90 2.84
CA LEU A 8 -36.44 34.70 2.08
C LEU A 8 -35.01 34.78 1.53
N ILE A 9 -34.61 35.95 1.04
CA ILE A 9 -33.24 36.20 0.56
C ILE A 9 -32.24 36.09 1.71
N GLN A 10 -32.55 36.66 2.88
CA GLN A 10 -31.71 36.55 4.07
C GLN A 10 -31.57 35.10 4.57
N LEU A 11 -32.66 34.32 4.56
CA LEU A 11 -32.61 32.90 4.95
C LEU A 11 -31.76 32.08 3.98
N SER A 12 -31.91 32.31 2.68
CA SER A 12 -31.10 31.65 1.65
C SER A 12 -29.61 31.99 1.79
N LEU A 13 -29.31 33.28 2.03
CA LEU A 13 -27.94 33.76 2.19
C LEU A 13 -27.28 33.20 3.46
N ALA A 14 -28.00 33.21 4.60
CA ALA A 14 -27.50 32.63 5.84
C ALA A 14 -27.26 31.11 5.71
N GLY A 15 -28.15 30.40 5.01
CA GLY A 15 -27.98 28.97 4.72
C GLY A 15 -26.75 28.69 3.86
N ALA A 16 -26.51 29.49 2.82
CA ALA A 16 -25.33 29.36 1.97
C ALA A 16 -24.03 29.60 2.74
N ILE A 17 -23.99 30.61 3.62
CA ILE A 17 -22.83 30.89 4.48
C ILE A 17 -22.58 29.72 5.44
N LEU A 18 -23.63 29.18 6.05
CA LEU A 18 -23.53 28.06 6.98
C LEU A 18 -22.98 26.81 6.28
N LEU A 19 -23.51 26.48 5.09
CA LEU A 19 -23.02 25.36 4.28
C LEU A 19 -21.56 25.53 3.88
N CYS A 20 -21.17 26.75 3.48
CA CYS A 20 -19.80 27.05 3.10
C CYS A 20 -18.82 26.86 4.27
N LEU A 21 -19.21 27.33 5.47
CA LEU A 21 -18.42 27.10 6.69
C LEU A 21 -18.31 25.61 7.02
N LEU A 22 -19.40 24.84 6.89
CA LEU A 22 -19.41 23.40 7.17
C LEU A 22 -18.46 22.63 6.24
N VAL A 23 -18.52 22.92 4.94
CA VAL A 23 -17.64 22.31 3.93
C VAL A 23 -16.18 22.73 4.15
N GLY A 24 -15.94 24.01 4.44
CA GLY A 24 -14.61 24.53 4.74
C GLY A 24 -13.96 23.83 5.94
N VAL A 25 -14.70 23.69 7.05
CA VAL A 25 -14.23 22.98 8.24
C VAL A 25 -13.99 21.49 7.96
N TYR A 26 -14.88 20.84 7.21
CA TYR A 26 -14.73 19.42 6.84
C TYR A 26 -13.45 19.17 6.02
N LEU A 27 -13.20 20.00 5.00
CA LEU A 27 -11.98 19.91 4.18
C LEU A 27 -10.72 20.21 4.98
N LEU A 28 -10.78 21.19 5.88
CA LEU A 28 -9.65 21.57 6.73
C LEU A 28 -9.31 20.46 7.75
N ALA A 29 -10.33 19.82 8.31
CA ALA A 29 -10.17 18.66 9.18
C ALA A 29 -9.60 17.47 8.39
N GLY A 30 -10.17 17.14 7.22
CA GLY A 30 -9.69 16.04 6.37
C GLY A 30 -8.21 16.20 5.98
N LYS A 31 -7.78 17.43 5.67
CA LYS A 31 -6.38 17.73 5.35
C LYS A 31 -5.42 17.55 6.54
N ARG A 32 -5.89 17.76 7.77
CA ARG A 32 -5.10 17.48 8.99
C ARG A 32 -5.04 15.98 9.33
N PHE A 33 -6.00 15.18 8.87
CA PHE A 33 -6.05 13.74 9.12
C PHE A 33 -5.32 12.89 8.06
N SER A 34 -4.99 13.46 6.89
CA SER A 34 -4.02 12.86 5.98
C SER A 34 -2.64 12.88 6.64
N LYS A 35 -2.36 11.83 7.41
CA LYS A 35 -1.01 11.50 7.84
C LYS A 35 -0.14 11.43 6.58
N PRO A 36 1.06 12.04 6.58
CA PRO A 36 1.99 11.86 5.48
C PRO A 36 2.22 10.36 5.28
N ASP A 37 2.31 9.93 4.02
CA ASP A 37 2.68 8.56 3.72
C ASP A 37 3.92 8.19 4.54
N PRO A 38 3.89 7.06 5.28
CA PRO A 38 5.03 6.68 6.09
C PRO A 38 6.26 6.63 5.18
N PRO A 39 7.38 7.25 5.58
CA PRO A 39 8.59 7.20 4.78
C PRO A 39 8.89 5.73 4.52
N ALA A 40 9.03 5.37 3.24
CA ALA A 40 9.28 4.01 2.80
C ALA A 40 10.37 3.41 3.69
N THR A 41 9.95 2.61 4.66
CA THR A 41 10.84 2.13 5.70
C THR A 41 11.66 1.06 5.02
N ILE A 42 12.87 1.42 4.59
CA ILE A 42 13.82 0.46 4.05
C ILE A 42 14.21 -0.42 5.23
N ILE A 43 13.51 -1.54 5.38
CA ILE A 43 13.83 -2.56 6.37
C ILE A 43 15.17 -3.17 5.92
N LYS A 44 16.28 -2.65 6.46
CA LYS A 44 17.59 -3.25 6.27
C LYS A 44 17.67 -4.48 7.17
N HIS A 45 17.52 -5.65 6.57
CA HIS A 45 17.83 -6.90 7.25
C HIS A 45 19.35 -7.02 7.39
N SER A 46 19.87 -6.81 8.60
CA SER A 46 21.26 -7.12 8.91
C SER A 46 21.44 -8.63 8.81
N VAL A 47 22.33 -9.08 7.94
CA VAL A 47 22.74 -10.48 7.88
C VAL A 47 24.05 -10.59 8.64
N ASP A 48 24.04 -11.27 9.78
CA ASP A 48 25.21 -11.45 10.66
C ASP A 48 26.35 -12.24 10.00
N LYS A 49 26.10 -12.94 8.90
CA LYS A 49 27.10 -13.75 8.21
C LYS A 49 27.82 -12.95 7.13
N PRO A 50 29.16 -12.84 7.18
CA PRO A 50 29.93 -12.18 6.14
C PRO A 50 29.84 -12.95 4.82
N SER A 51 29.76 -12.22 3.70
CA SER A 51 29.64 -12.78 2.34
C SER A 51 30.77 -13.76 2.00
N ASP A 52 31.97 -13.51 2.51
CA ASP A 52 33.15 -14.34 2.29
C ASP A 52 33.01 -15.73 2.91
N GLU A 53 32.23 -15.85 3.98
CA GLU A 53 31.95 -17.15 4.59
C GLU A 53 30.92 -17.92 3.77
N ALA A 54 29.90 -17.24 3.22
CA ALA A 54 28.90 -17.86 2.34
C ALA A 54 29.54 -18.39 1.03
N LEU A 55 30.50 -17.66 0.47
CA LEU A 55 31.20 -18.05 -0.76
C LEU A 55 31.99 -19.37 -0.59
N LYS A 56 32.50 -19.68 0.61
CA LYS A 56 33.19 -20.95 0.89
C LYS A 56 32.28 -22.17 0.76
N TYR A 57 30.98 -21.99 0.95
CA TYR A 57 29.98 -23.07 0.83
C TYR A 57 29.39 -23.16 -0.58
N TRP A 58 29.61 -22.17 -1.43
CA TRP A 58 29.13 -22.12 -2.81
C TRP A 58 30.09 -22.81 -3.79
N THR A 59 30.43 -24.07 -3.53
CA THR A 59 31.24 -24.88 -4.47
C THR A 59 30.35 -25.83 -5.28
N ALA A 60 30.81 -26.22 -6.47
CA ALA A 60 30.04 -27.12 -7.35
C ALA A 60 29.69 -28.46 -6.69
N ASP A 61 30.60 -29.04 -5.89
CA ASP A 61 30.35 -30.27 -5.13
C ASP A 61 29.30 -30.07 -4.03
N LYS A 62 29.35 -28.93 -3.32
CA LYS A 62 28.39 -28.60 -2.26
C LYS A 62 27.00 -28.31 -2.82
N MET A 63 26.90 -27.63 -3.95
CA MET A 63 25.63 -27.41 -4.65
C MET A 63 25.02 -28.72 -5.16
N ARG A 64 25.84 -29.62 -5.71
CA ARG A 64 25.37 -30.93 -6.20
C ARG A 64 24.79 -31.81 -5.08
N LYS A 65 25.25 -31.61 -3.84
CA LYS A 65 24.80 -32.33 -2.64
C LYS A 65 23.81 -31.54 -1.79
N ALA A 66 23.44 -30.32 -2.21
CA ALA A 66 22.54 -29.47 -1.45
C ALA A 66 21.14 -30.07 -1.42
N LYS A 67 20.54 -30.13 -0.23
CA LYS A 67 19.13 -30.46 -0.06
C LYS A 67 18.30 -29.18 -0.19
N PRO A 68 17.06 -29.29 -0.72
CA PRO A 68 16.16 -28.15 -0.74
C PRO A 68 15.99 -27.61 0.68
N ALA A 69 16.10 -26.28 0.83
CA ALA A 69 15.79 -25.62 2.09
C ALA A 69 14.28 -25.74 2.37
N ASP A 70 13.93 -25.92 3.64
CA ASP A 70 12.53 -25.95 4.05
C ASP A 70 11.97 -24.54 3.93
N LEU A 71 11.21 -24.30 2.86
CA LEU A 71 10.61 -23.01 2.59
C LEU A 71 9.30 -22.93 3.37
N PRO A 72 8.95 -21.76 3.94
CA PRO A 72 7.63 -21.60 4.55
C PRO A 72 6.57 -21.92 3.50
N HIS A 73 5.54 -22.67 3.90
CA HIS A 73 4.43 -23.04 3.04
C HIS A 73 3.67 -21.77 2.62
N VAL A 74 4.08 -21.18 1.50
CA VAL A 74 3.34 -20.10 0.87
C VAL A 74 2.17 -20.78 0.18
N GLY A 75 0.98 -20.67 0.78
CA GLY A 75 -0.25 -21.14 0.15
C GLY A 75 -0.42 -20.43 -1.18
N THR A 76 -0.02 -21.07 -2.28
CA THR A 76 -0.35 -20.59 -3.61
C THR A 76 -1.83 -20.82 -3.77
N ARG A 77 -2.63 -19.75 -3.66
CA ARG A 77 -4.01 -19.73 -4.15
C ARG A 77 -3.98 -20.37 -5.53
N ASP A 78 -4.66 -21.50 -5.71
CA ASP A 78 -4.67 -22.31 -6.93
C ASP A 78 -4.85 -21.43 -8.18
N GLN A 79 -3.74 -21.00 -8.75
CA GLN A 79 -3.68 -20.56 -10.12
C GLN A 79 -3.15 -21.75 -10.86
N GLY A 80 -4.07 -22.47 -11.52
CA GLY A 80 -3.78 -23.62 -12.36
C GLY A 80 -2.59 -23.31 -13.26
N LYS A 81 -1.42 -23.83 -12.89
CA LYS A 81 -0.21 -23.68 -13.70
C LYS A 81 -0.40 -24.57 -14.92
N GLN A 82 -0.79 -23.96 -16.03
CA GLN A 82 -0.78 -24.60 -17.33
C GLN A 82 0.68 -24.94 -17.65
N GLN A 83 1.02 -26.23 -17.68
CA GLN A 83 2.35 -26.66 -18.08
C GLN A 83 2.58 -26.23 -19.55
N PRO A 84 3.72 -25.58 -19.87
CA PRO A 84 4.09 -25.31 -21.25
C PRO A 84 4.17 -26.63 -22.02
N ARG A 85 3.47 -26.73 -23.15
CA ARG A 85 3.57 -27.89 -24.04
C ARG A 85 5.00 -27.96 -24.56
N ARG A 86 5.67 -29.11 -24.37
CA ARG A 86 6.93 -29.39 -25.05
C ARG A 86 6.69 -29.38 -26.56
N PRO A 87 7.61 -28.81 -27.37
CA PRO A 87 7.61 -29.05 -28.80
C PRO A 87 7.85 -30.56 -29.03
N SER A 88 7.01 -31.17 -29.86
CA SER A 88 7.29 -32.50 -30.39
C SER A 88 8.33 -32.37 -31.50
N ASP A 89 9.32 -33.27 -31.50
CA ASP A 89 10.26 -33.47 -32.61
C ASP A 89 9.54 -33.84 -33.92
#